data_AF-A0A424NZB9-F1
#
_entry.id   AF-A0A424NZB9-F1
#
_cell.length_a   1.000
_cell.length_b   1.000
_cell.length_c   1.000
_cell.angle_alpha   90.00
_cell.angle_beta   90.00
_cell.angle_gamma   90.00
#
_symmetry.space_group_name_H-M   'P 1'
#
loop_
_entity.id
_entity.type
_entity.pdbx_description
1 polymer ?
#
loop_
_entity_poly.entity_id
_entity_poly.type
_entity_poly.pdbx_seq_one_letter_code
_entity_poly.pdbx_strand_id
1 'polypeptide(L)'
;MKRTPCYGECPQYEIVIYESGLIEYNGILFVQNIGCFKSKIDNKKIMSLKLLLDRIQFFDLDEAYISKITDIPSVIIEVSINEKKHRVTDRLNAPKKLKNLYKELDLIVDSVKTWEDCS
;
A
#
# COMPACT_ATOMS: atom_id res chain seq x y z
N MET A 1 -1.91 1.58 2.30
CA MET A 1 -2.24 0.54 1.30
C MET A 1 -2.86 -0.62 2.01
N LYS A 2 -3.93 -1.19 1.46
CA LYS A 2 -4.60 -2.36 2.02
C LYS A 2 -4.76 -3.44 0.96
N ARG A 3 -4.45 -4.68 1.31
CA ARG A 3 -4.76 -5.87 0.52
C ARG A 3 -5.96 -6.59 1.11
N THR A 4 -6.99 -6.83 0.31
CA THR A 4 -8.21 -7.52 0.75
C THR A 4 -8.07 -9.03 0.62
N PRO A 5 -8.85 -9.84 1.36
CA PRO A 5 -8.84 -11.29 1.21
C PRO A 5 -9.27 -11.75 -0.18
N CYS A 6 -8.87 -12.97 -0.52
CA CYS A 6 -9.41 -13.81 -1.59
C CYS A 6 -9.80 -15.18 -0.97
N TYR A 7 -10.39 -16.10 -1.74
CA TYR A 7 -10.73 -17.44 -1.24
C TYR A 7 -9.50 -18.34 -1.05
N GLY A 8 -8.40 -18.06 -1.76
CA GLY A 8 -7.11 -18.73 -1.58
C GLY A 8 -6.21 -18.08 -0.52
N GLU A 9 -4.91 -18.38 -0.59
CA GLU A 9 -3.89 -17.90 0.35
C GLU A 9 -3.33 -16.52 -0.05
N CYS A 10 -4.20 -15.55 -0.35
CA CYS A 10 -3.75 -14.20 -0.66
C CYS A 10 -3.32 -13.47 0.61
N PRO A 11 -2.11 -12.87 0.65
CA PRO A 11 -1.67 -12.07 1.79
C PRO A 11 -2.63 -10.93 2.10
N GLN A 12 -3.13 -10.90 3.33
CA GLN A 12 -4.02 -9.87 3.84
C GLN A 12 -3.28 -9.04 4.88
N TYR A 13 -3.05 -7.77 4.55
CA TYR A 13 -2.45 -6.80 5.44
C TYR A 13 -2.82 -5.37 5.06
N GLU A 14 -2.51 -4.46 5.97
CA GLU A 14 -2.61 -3.02 5.78
C GLU A 14 -1.29 -2.34 6.17
N ILE A 15 -0.90 -1.32 5.42
CA ILE A 15 0.20 -0.43 5.79
C ILE A 15 -0.24 1.02 5.75
N VAL A 16 0.28 1.81 6.69
CA VAL A 16 0.16 3.26 6.73
C VAL A 16 1.58 3.84 6.77
N ILE A 17 1.89 4.74 5.84
CA ILE A 17 3.18 5.43 5.80
C ILE A 17 2.92 6.91 6.04
N TYR A 18 3.52 7.45 7.10
CA TYR A 18 3.40 8.84 7.48
C TYR A 18 4.55 9.65 6.89
N GLU A 19 4.34 10.96 6.72
CA GLU A 19 5.38 11.88 6.25
C GLU A 19 6.61 11.93 7.15
N SER A 20 6.43 11.65 8.45
CA SER A 20 7.50 11.55 9.44
C SER A 20 8.46 10.37 9.22
N GLY A 21 8.15 9.48 8.26
CA GLY A 21 8.87 8.23 8.06
C GLY A 21 8.40 7.10 8.97
N LEU A 22 7.42 7.31 9.85
CA LEU A 22 6.75 6.23 10.56
C LEU A 22 6.02 5.35 9.55
N ILE A 23 6.19 4.04 9.66
CA ILE A 23 5.41 3.05 8.94
C ILE A 23 4.72 2.13 9.94
N GLU A 24 3.42 1.95 9.80
CA GLU A 24 2.63 0.97 10.52
C GLU A 24 2.25 -0.16 9.55
N TYR A 25 2.35 -1.39 10.03
CA TYR A 25 2.00 -2.62 9.33
C TYR A 25 1.06 -3.42 10.21
N ASN A 26 -0.12 -3.75 9.69
CA ASN A 26 -1.08 -4.62 10.34
C ASN A 26 -1.28 -5.87 9.49
N GLY A 27 -0.64 -6.96 9.88
CA GLY A 27 -0.79 -8.26 9.24
C GLY A 27 -2.01 -9.00 9.75
N ILE A 28 -2.81 -9.57 8.85
CA ILE A 28 -4.10 -10.19 9.21
C ILE A 28 -4.08 -11.70 8.92
N LEU A 29 -3.83 -12.11 7.67
CA LEU A 29 -3.89 -13.51 7.26
C LEU A 29 -2.91 -13.79 6.12
N PHE A 30 -2.38 -15.01 6.06
CA PHE A 30 -1.41 -15.45 5.03
C PHE A 30 -0.21 -14.51 4.89
N VAL A 31 0.27 -14.00 6.02
CA VAL A 31 1.45 -13.14 6.14
C VAL A 31 2.34 -13.65 7.27
N GLN A 32 3.63 -13.33 7.20
CA GLN A 32 4.63 -13.83 8.15
C GLN A 32 4.39 -13.31 9.58
N ASN A 33 4.05 -12.02 9.71
CA ASN A 33 3.82 -11.37 10.99
C ASN A 33 2.34 -10.99 11.08
N ILE A 34 1.60 -11.58 12.01
CA ILE A 34 0.19 -11.25 12.27
C ILE A 34 0.15 -10.31 13.48
N GLY A 35 -0.62 -9.22 13.38
CA GLY A 35 -0.70 -8.19 14.41
C GLY A 35 -0.21 -6.82 13.91
N CYS A 36 -0.22 -5.85 14.82
CA CYS A 36 0.18 -4.47 14.55
C CYS A 36 1.65 -4.27 14.89
N PHE A 37 2.41 -3.81 13.91
CA PHE A 37 3.81 -3.46 14.03
C PHE A 37 4.07 -2.06 13.50
N LYS A 38 5.09 -1.41 14.04
CA LYS A 38 5.58 -0.10 13.61
C LYS A 38 7.08 -0.15 13.37
N SER A 39 7.55 0.72 12.48
CA SER A 39 8.98 0.92 12.23
C SER A 39 9.21 2.31 11.66
N LYS A 40 10.47 2.61 11.33
CA LYS A 40 10.86 3.87 10.71
C LYS A 40 11.61 3.62 9.41
N ILE A 41 11.21 4.34 8.37
CA ILE A 41 11.88 4.32 7.06
C ILE A 41 12.62 5.64 6.81
N ASP A 42 13.69 5.56 6.02
CA ASP A 42 14.52 6.71 5.66
C ASP A 42 13.71 7.75 4.87
N ASN A 43 13.95 9.04 5.14
CA ASN A 43 13.34 10.16 4.43
C ASN A 43 13.54 10.10 2.91
N LYS A 44 14.63 9.50 2.41
CA LYS A 44 14.85 9.24 0.99
C LYS A 44 13.74 8.37 0.38
N LYS A 45 13.22 7.38 1.12
CA LYS A 45 12.10 6.54 0.66
C LYS A 45 10.80 7.35 0.61
N ILE A 46 10.55 8.19 1.62
CA ILE A 46 9.40 9.10 1.63
C ILE A 46 9.44 10.06 0.44
N MET A 47 10.61 10.65 0.15
CA MET A 47 10.78 11.55 -0.99
C MET A 47 10.57 10.82 -2.33
N SER A 48 11.14 9.62 -2.49
CA SER A 48 10.92 8.79 -3.67
C SER A 48 9.44 8.43 -3.87
N LEU A 49 8.72 8.13 -2.78
CA LEU A 49 7.29 7.84 -2.83
C LEU A 49 6.48 9.07 -3.28
N LYS A 50 6.78 10.25 -2.74
CA LYS A 50 6.15 11.51 -3.17
C LYS A 50 6.39 11.79 -4.65
N LEU A 51 7.62 11.63 -5.14
CA LEU A 51 7.96 11.80 -6.55
C LEU A 51 7.25 10.78 -7.45
N LEU A 52 7.08 9.54 -6.98
CA LEU A 52 6.34 8.52 -7.71
C LEU A 52 4.86 8.86 -7.82
N LEU A 53 4.24 9.30 -6.72
CA LEU A 53 2.83 9.71 -6.69
C LEU A 53 2.54 10.86 -7.65
N ASP A 54 3.43 11.85 -7.70
CA ASP A 54 3.37 12.96 -8.65
C ASP A 54 3.55 12.48 -10.10
N ARG A 55 4.58 11.68 -10.37
CA ARG A 55 4.87 11.12 -11.70
C ARG A 55 3.70 10.33 -12.29
N ILE A 56 2.98 9.56 -11.47
CA ILE A 56 1.83 8.77 -11.95
C ILE A 56 0.53 9.58 -11.99
N GLN A 57 0.58 10.85 -11.57
CA GLN A 57 -0.57 11.74 -11.40
C GLN A 57 -1.64 11.07 -10.54
N PHE A 58 -1.27 10.63 -9.33
CA PHE A 58 -2.13 9.77 -8.52
C PHE A 58 -3.52 10.37 -8.25
N PHE A 59 -3.60 11.69 -8.05
CA PHE A 59 -4.86 12.39 -7.79
C PHE A 59 -5.77 12.53 -9.02
N ASP A 60 -5.27 12.24 -10.22
CA ASP A 60 -6.03 12.26 -11.48
C ASP A 60 -6.43 10.85 -11.94
N LEU A 61 -6.17 9.82 -11.13
CA LEU A 61 -6.57 8.44 -11.43
C LEU A 61 -8.08 8.25 -11.20
N ASP A 62 -8.63 7.21 -11.84
CA ASP A 62 -9.98 6.76 -11.55
C ASP A 62 -10.02 6.12 -10.16
N GLU A 63 -11.14 6.28 -9.46
CA GLU A 63 -11.32 5.72 -8.11
C GLU A 63 -11.36 4.19 -8.10
N ALA A 64 -11.64 3.55 -9.23
CA ALA A 64 -11.80 2.10 -9.30
C ALA A 64 -11.37 1.48 -10.65
N TYR A 65 -10.61 0.39 -10.57
CA TYR A 65 -10.19 -0.43 -11.71
C TYR A 65 -10.62 -1.88 -11.51
N ILE A 66 -11.87 -2.20 -11.85
CA ILE A 66 -12.50 -3.47 -11.48
C ILE A 66 -12.58 -4.44 -12.67
N SER A 67 -12.10 -5.67 -12.47
CA SER A 67 -12.31 -6.80 -13.37
C SER A 67 -13.57 -7.59 -13.02
N LYS A 68 -14.15 -8.25 -14.03
CA LYS A 68 -15.24 -9.23 -13.85
C LYS A 68 -14.76 -10.55 -13.24
N ILE A 69 -13.44 -10.75 -13.16
CA ILE A 69 -12.85 -11.94 -12.55
C ILE A 69 -13.21 -11.99 -11.06
N THR A 70 -13.84 -13.09 -10.66
CA THR A 70 -14.14 -13.42 -9.27
C THR A 70 -12.90 -13.97 -8.57
N ASP A 71 -12.89 -13.89 -7.23
CA ASP A 71 -11.84 -14.52 -6.41
C ASP A 71 -10.40 -14.01 -6.67
N ILE A 72 -10.25 -12.69 -6.63
CA ILE A 72 -8.95 -12.01 -6.68
C ILE A 72 -8.89 -10.96 -5.58
N PRO A 73 -7.74 -10.75 -4.94
CA PRO A 73 -7.60 -9.72 -3.93
C PRO A 73 -7.70 -8.35 -4.62
N SER A 74 -8.23 -7.38 -3.88
CA SER A 74 -8.18 -5.97 -4.27
C SER A 74 -7.01 -5.30 -3.55
N VAL A 75 -6.42 -4.32 -4.20
CA VAL A 75 -5.45 -3.40 -3.61
C VAL A 75 -6.11 -2.04 -3.49
N ILE A 76 -6.16 -1.50 -2.27
CA ILE A 76 -6.72 -0.17 -1.99
C ILE A 76 -5.57 0.75 -1.61
N ILE A 77 -5.39 1.83 -2.34
CA ILE A 77 -4.47 2.92 -2.00
C ILE A 77 -5.28 4.14 -1.64
N GLU A 78 -4.95 4.74 -0.50
CA GLU A 78 -5.44 6.04 -0.10
C GLU A 78 -4.22 6.94 0.13
N VAL A 79 -4.24 8.13 -0.44
CA VAL A 79 -3.19 9.14 -0.28
C VAL A 79 -3.85 10.42 0.20
N SER A 80 -3.27 11.00 1.26
CA SER A 80 -3.65 12.30 1.81
C SER A 80 -2.41 13.17 1.85
N ILE A 81 -2.39 14.24 1.05
CA ILE A 81 -1.31 15.24 1.02
C ILE A 81 -1.95 16.62 1.05
N ASN A 82 -1.59 17.43 2.05
CA ASN A 82 -2.24 18.70 2.35
C ASN A 82 -3.76 18.51 2.50
N GLU A 83 -4.57 19.29 1.79
CA GLU A 83 -6.04 19.18 1.79
C GLU A 83 -6.59 18.20 0.73
N LYS A 84 -5.71 17.58 -0.07
CA LYS A 84 -6.13 16.63 -1.10
C LYS A 84 -6.13 15.22 -0.56
N LYS A 85 -7.26 14.53 -0.74
CA LYS A 85 -7.41 13.11 -0.46
C LYS A 85 -7.91 12.40 -1.71
N HIS A 86 -7.29 11.28 -2.06
CA HIS A 86 -7.76 10.43 -3.15
C HIS A 86 -7.57 8.96 -2.80
N ARG A 87 -8.54 8.14 -3.22
CA ARG A 87 -8.59 6.71 -2.93
C ARG A 87 -8.87 5.94 -4.21
N VAL A 88 -8.01 4.96 -4.49
CA VAL A 88 -8.11 4.09 -5.67
C VAL A 88 -8.23 2.64 -5.22
N THR A 89 -9.21 1.92 -5.79
CA THR A 89 -9.41 0.49 -5.59
C THR A 89 -9.10 -0.27 -6.89
N ASP A 90 -8.05 -1.09 -6.87
CA ASP A 90 -7.73 -2.00 -7.98
C ASP A 90 -8.20 -3.40 -7.67
N ARG A 91 -8.98 -3.97 -8.60
CA ARG A 91 -9.31 -5.38 -8.66
C ARG A 91 -8.90 -5.88 -10.05
N LEU A 92 -7.58 -5.99 -10.24
CA LEU A 92 -6.83 -6.51 -11.40
C LEU A 92 -6.60 -5.56 -12.59
N ASN A 93 -7.44 -4.56 -12.81
CA ASN A 93 -7.43 -3.75 -14.04
C ASN A 93 -6.62 -2.45 -13.95
N ALA A 94 -5.91 -2.18 -12.86
CA ALA A 94 -5.12 -0.96 -12.72
C ALA A 94 -4.08 -0.80 -13.84
N PRO A 95 -3.80 0.44 -14.27
CA PRO A 95 -2.75 0.72 -15.24
C PRO A 95 -1.38 0.37 -14.66
N LYS A 96 -0.42 0.07 -15.54
CA LYS A 96 0.96 -0.34 -15.16
C LYS A 96 1.62 0.64 -14.18
N LYS A 97 1.38 1.95 -14.35
CA LYS A 97 1.90 3.00 -13.47
C LYS A 97 1.46 2.82 -12.01
N LEU A 98 0.21 2.43 -11.79
CA LEU A 98 -0.36 2.20 -10.46
C LEU A 98 0.11 0.85 -9.89
N LYS A 99 0.22 -0.19 -10.73
CA LYS A 99 0.83 -1.47 -10.31
C LYS A 99 2.29 -1.34 -9.88
N ASN A 100 3.05 -0.41 -10.48
CA ASN A 100 4.41 -0.11 -10.04
C ASN A 100 4.42 0.54 -8.64
N LEU A 101 3.47 1.42 -8.32
CA LEU A 101 3.34 1.97 -6.96
C LEU A 101 3.16 0.86 -5.92
N TYR A 102 2.34 -0.16 -6.21
CA TYR A 102 2.13 -1.27 -5.28
C TYR A 102 3.43 -2.03 -5.01
N LYS A 103 4.19 -2.32 -6.07
CA LYS A 103 5.48 -3.00 -5.96
C LYS A 103 6.48 -2.19 -5.15
N GLU A 104 6.54 -0.86 -5.35
CA GLU A 104 7.41 0.00 -4.55
C GLU A 104 7.02 0.01 -3.07
N LEU A 105 5.71 -0.01 -2.78
CA LEU A 105 5.22 -0.14 -1.39
C LEU A 105 5.57 -1.50 -0.79
N ASP A 106 5.41 -2.60 -1.53
CA ASP A 106 5.83 -3.93 -1.10
C ASP A 106 7.34 -3.96 -0.80
N LEU A 107 8.17 -3.41 -1.70
CA LEU A 107 9.62 -3.31 -1.50
C LEU A 107 10.00 -2.47 -0.28
N ILE A 108 9.25 -1.40 0.01
CA ILE A 108 9.44 -0.63 1.24
C ILE A 108 9.20 -1.53 2.45
N VAL A 109 8.11 -2.29 2.50
CA VAL A 109 7.80 -3.22 3.59
C VAL A 109 8.90 -4.28 3.74
N ASP A 110 9.30 -4.92 2.65
CA ASP A 110 10.32 -5.98 2.64
C ASP A 110 11.70 -5.48 3.07
N SER A 111 11.98 -4.18 2.84
CA SER A 111 13.25 -3.57 3.22
C SER A 111 13.34 -3.14 4.69
N VAL A 112 12.25 -3.23 5.45
CA VAL A 112 12.25 -2.95 6.89
C VAL A 112 12.88 -4.14 7.63
N LYS A 113 14.01 -3.89 8.30
CA LYS A 113 14.77 -4.93 9.01
C LYS A 113 14.23 -5.26 10.39
N THR A 114 13.59 -4.29 11.04
CA THR A 114 13.16 -4.40 12.43
C THR A 114 11.77 -3.80 12.56
N TRP A 115 10.85 -4.61 13.07
CA TRP A 115 9.49 -4.25 13.39
C TRP A 115 9.33 -4.28 14.91
N GLU A 116 8.76 -3.23 15.47
CA GLU A 116 8.37 -3.17 16.87
C GLU A 116 6.87 -3.38 16.96
N ASP A 117 6.38 -4.10 17.95
CA ASP A 117 4.93 -4.16 18.20
C ASP A 117 4.37 -2.75 18.43
N CYS A 118 3.13 -2.51 17.99
CA CYS A 118 2.47 -1.22 18.21
C CYS A 118 2.23 -0.91 19.69
N SER A 119 2.18 -1.96 20.53
CA SER A 119 1.97 -1.99 21.98
C SER A 119 2.87 -1.05 22.79
#